data_AF-A0A2D9QQZ4-F1
#
_entry.id   AF-A0A2D9QQZ4-F1
#
_cell.length_a   1.000
_cell.length_b   1.000
_cell.length_c   1.000
_cell.angle_alpha   90.00
_cell.angle_beta   90.00
_cell.angle_gamma   90.00
#
_symmetry.space_group_name_H-M   'P 1'
#
loop_
_entity.id
_entity.type
_entity.pdbx_description
1 polymer ?
#
loop_
_entity_poly.entity_id
_entity_poly.type
_entity_poly.pdbx_seq_one_letter_code
_entity_poly.pdbx_strand_id
1 'polypeptide(L)'
;MAASIALLIILVGLPPFSFARSGKPSTAANGKSYSGAPGESTCLSGHGDSSNGRLTISDLPDVYQGGLAYTIKIKLSQSGRKRWGFVMTTLDTDGNQAATFSLSLCQESQFMTDLTS
;
A
#
# COMPACT_ATOMS: atom_id res chain seq x y z
N MET A 1 12.65 -56.27 -14.85
CA MET A 1 11.59 -55.78 -13.95
C MET A 1 11.96 -54.45 -13.29
N ALA A 2 12.49 -53.46 -14.04
CA ALA A 2 12.88 -52.16 -13.48
C ALA A 2 12.21 -50.97 -14.21
N ALA A 3 11.78 -51.16 -15.46
CA ALA A 3 11.19 -50.10 -16.28
C ALA A 3 9.75 -49.71 -15.86
N SER A 4 8.97 -50.64 -15.30
CA SER A 4 7.56 -50.37 -14.93
C SER A 4 7.37 -49.54 -13.67
N ILE A 5 8.38 -49.45 -12.79
CA ILE A 5 8.28 -48.70 -11.52
C ILE A 5 8.64 -47.22 -11.74
N ALA A 6 9.54 -46.93 -12.69
CA ALA A 6 9.94 -45.56 -13.01
C ALA A 6 8.78 -44.70 -13.58
N LEU A 7 7.86 -45.32 -14.33
CA LEU A 7 6.73 -44.61 -14.95
C LEU A 7 5.66 -44.17 -13.92
N LEU A 8 5.53 -44.92 -12.81
CA LEU A 8 4.56 -44.63 -11.75
C LEU A 8 4.99 -43.47 -10.84
N ILE A 9 6.30 -43.21 -10.71
CA ILE A 9 6.82 -42.11 -9.88
C ILE A 9 6.62 -40.74 -10.58
N ILE A 10 6.66 -40.71 -11.91
CA ILE A 10 6.48 -39.48 -12.70
C ILE A 10 5.01 -39.00 -12.66
N LEU A 11 4.05 -39.91 -12.49
CA LEU A 11 2.61 -39.56 -12.50
C LEU A 11 2.07 -39.07 -11.15
N VAL A 12 2.78 -39.28 -10.04
CA VAL A 12 2.29 -39.02 -8.66
C VAL A 12 3.14 -37.98 -7.91
N GLY A 13 4.31 -37.60 -8.45
CA GLY A 13 5.36 -36.94 -7.66
C GLY A 13 5.59 -35.45 -7.84
N LEU A 14 4.89 -34.74 -8.75
CA LEU A 14 5.04 -33.29 -8.86
C LEU A 14 4.00 -32.60 -7.97
N PRO A 15 4.37 -32.10 -6.76
CA PRO A 15 3.45 -31.27 -6.00
C PRO A 15 3.08 -30.08 -6.89
N PRO A 16 1.80 -29.70 -6.99
CA PRO A 16 1.42 -28.50 -7.71
C PRO A 16 2.15 -27.34 -7.04
N PHE A 17 3.13 -26.76 -7.75
CA PHE A 17 3.77 -25.53 -7.34
C PHE A 17 2.71 -24.43 -7.40
N SER A 18 1.99 -24.26 -6.30
CA SER A 18 1.02 -23.19 -6.12
C SER A 18 1.78 -21.89 -5.94
N PHE A 19 1.95 -21.14 -7.02
CA PHE A 19 2.45 -19.78 -6.95
C PHE A 19 1.38 -18.88 -6.34
N ALA A 20 1.53 -18.52 -5.07
CA ALA A 20 0.67 -17.52 -4.45
C ALA A 20 1.03 -16.13 -5.01
N ARG A 21 0.14 -15.56 -5.83
CA ARG A 21 0.29 -14.19 -6.33
C ARG A 21 -0.27 -13.23 -5.28
N SER A 22 0.62 -12.57 -4.54
CA SER A 22 0.19 -11.53 -3.61
C SER A 22 -0.09 -10.23 -4.37
N GLY A 23 -1.37 -9.85 -4.48
CA GLY A 23 -1.76 -8.54 -4.98
C GLY A 23 -1.22 -7.42 -4.07
N LYS A 24 -1.03 -6.23 -4.63
CA LYS A 24 -0.65 -5.02 -3.89
C LYS A 24 -1.65 -4.76 -2.76
N PRO A 25 -1.23 -4.23 -1.59
CA PRO A 25 -2.18 -3.78 -0.57
C PRO A 25 -3.12 -2.75 -1.19
N SER A 26 -4.43 -2.99 -1.11
CA SER A 26 -5.42 -2.10 -1.70
C SER A 26 -5.57 -0.84 -0.84
N THR A 27 -5.35 0.33 -1.41
CA THR A 27 -5.66 1.64 -0.81
C THR A 27 -7.14 2.00 -0.91
N ALA A 28 -7.85 1.30 -1.79
CA ALA A 28 -9.29 1.35 -1.95
C ALA A 28 -9.89 -0.06 -2.02
N ALA A 29 -11.12 -0.26 -1.58
CA ALA A 29 -11.86 -1.51 -1.77
C ALA A 29 -13.26 -1.18 -2.27
N ASN A 30 -13.74 -1.92 -3.26
CA ASN A 30 -15.04 -1.68 -3.90
C ASN A 30 -15.20 -0.25 -4.41
N GLY A 31 -14.12 0.36 -4.93
CA GLY A 31 -14.12 1.73 -5.44
C GLY A 31 -14.17 2.82 -4.35
N LYS A 32 -13.99 2.47 -3.07
CA LYS A 32 -13.95 3.42 -1.96
C LYS A 32 -12.55 3.50 -1.36
N SER A 33 -12.02 4.71 -1.29
CA SER A 33 -10.80 5.03 -0.54
C SER A 33 -11.05 4.98 0.97
N TYR A 34 -9.99 4.73 1.74
CA TYR A 34 -10.03 4.60 3.20
C TYR A 34 -9.18 5.64 3.92
N SER A 35 -8.95 6.80 3.29
CA SER A 35 -8.08 7.83 3.83
C SER A 35 -8.67 8.56 5.04
N GLY A 36 -9.98 8.44 5.25
CA GLY A 36 -10.72 9.22 6.22
C GLY A 36 -11.09 10.63 5.74
N ALA A 37 -10.91 10.92 4.45
CA ALA A 37 -11.42 12.15 3.83
C ALA A 37 -12.96 12.25 3.93
N PRO A 38 -13.55 13.45 3.75
CA PRO A 38 -15.00 13.62 3.78
C PRO A 38 -15.73 12.63 2.86
N GLY A 39 -16.64 11.84 3.44
CA GLY A 39 -17.39 10.80 2.72
C GLY A 39 -16.69 9.44 2.62
N GLU A 40 -15.46 9.30 3.14
CA GLU A 40 -14.70 8.05 3.15
C GLU A 40 -14.73 7.35 4.52
N SER A 41 -14.52 6.03 4.52
CA SER A 41 -14.24 5.27 5.73
C SER A 41 -12.76 5.34 6.10
N THR A 42 -12.36 4.74 7.22
CA THR A 42 -10.94 4.62 7.60
C THR A 42 -10.47 3.17 7.50
N CYS A 43 -9.15 2.95 7.43
CA CYS A 43 -8.59 1.59 7.47
C CYS A 43 -8.99 0.80 8.73
N LEU A 44 -9.39 1.49 9.81
CA LEU A 44 -9.82 0.86 11.06
C LEU A 44 -11.09 0.03 10.89
N SER A 45 -11.96 0.40 9.94
CA SER A 45 -13.20 -0.34 9.65
C SER A 45 -12.94 -1.79 9.24
N GLY A 46 -11.77 -2.10 8.66
CA GLY A 46 -11.38 -3.45 8.25
C GLY A 46 -10.19 -4.05 9.00
N HIS A 47 -9.37 -3.24 9.68
CA HIS A 47 -8.08 -3.69 10.24
C HIS A 47 -7.91 -3.48 11.75
N GLY A 48 -8.83 -2.77 12.41
CA GLY A 48 -8.66 -2.34 13.80
C GLY A 48 -7.44 -1.44 14.01
N ASP A 49 -7.16 -1.09 15.26
CA ASP A 49 -6.06 -0.17 15.58
C ASP A 49 -4.67 -0.76 15.30
N SER A 50 -3.78 0.09 14.78
CA SER A 50 -2.37 -0.21 14.62
C SER A 50 -1.63 0.14 15.90
N SER A 51 -1.77 -0.67 16.94
CA SER A 51 -1.18 -0.42 18.27
C SER A 51 0.33 -0.21 18.30
N ASN A 52 1.07 -0.67 17.28
CA ASN A 52 2.54 -0.65 17.22
C ASN A 52 3.12 0.04 15.97
N GLY A 53 2.30 0.80 15.24
CA GLY A 53 2.69 1.49 14.01
C GLY A 53 3.05 2.95 14.28
N ARG A 54 4.05 3.47 13.56
CA ARG A 54 4.42 4.90 13.60
C ARG A 54 4.64 5.43 12.20
N LEU A 55 3.92 6.49 11.85
CA LEU A 55 4.10 7.26 10.62
C LEU A 55 4.67 8.63 10.97
N THR A 56 5.64 9.11 10.21
CA THR A 56 6.24 10.44 10.38
C THR A 56 6.37 11.08 9.00
N ILE A 57 5.96 12.34 8.93
CA ILE A 57 6.07 13.19 7.75
C ILE A 57 7.08 14.28 8.07
N SER A 58 8.03 14.52 7.18
CA SER A 58 9.04 15.56 7.33
C SER A 58 9.26 16.31 6.02
N ASP A 59 10.03 17.41 6.09
CA ASP A 59 10.30 18.32 4.97
C ASP A 59 9.04 19.00 4.42
N LEU A 60 8.05 19.23 5.28
CA LEU A 60 6.89 20.07 4.98
C LEU A 60 7.31 21.56 5.00
N PRO A 61 6.82 22.39 4.07
CA PRO A 61 7.01 23.83 4.14
C PRO A 61 6.19 24.42 5.30
N ASP A 62 6.70 25.49 5.93
CA ASP A 62 5.96 26.22 6.97
C ASP A 62 4.68 26.88 6.42
N VAL A 63 4.71 27.27 5.14
CA VAL A 63 3.58 27.85 4.43
C VAL A 63 3.42 27.19 3.08
N TYR A 64 2.22 26.66 2.82
CA TYR A 64 1.88 26.07 1.53
C TYR A 64 1.42 27.14 0.54
N GLN A 65 2.09 27.22 -0.61
CA GLN A 65 1.66 28.01 -1.75
C GLN A 65 1.13 27.08 -2.85
N GLY A 66 -0.08 27.35 -3.33
CA GLY A 66 -0.73 26.59 -4.39
C GLY A 66 0.06 26.63 -5.71
N GLY A 67 0.04 25.52 -6.44
CA GLY A 67 0.73 25.37 -7.72
C GLY A 67 2.21 25.01 -7.63
N LEU A 68 2.80 24.98 -6.43
CA LEU A 68 4.17 24.52 -6.22
C LEU A 68 4.24 23.04 -5.88
N ALA A 69 5.30 22.38 -6.34
CA ALA A 69 5.61 21.01 -5.98
C ALA A 69 6.56 20.99 -4.77
N TYR A 70 6.21 20.21 -3.75
CA TYR A 70 7.03 20.02 -2.55
C TYR A 70 7.47 18.57 -2.44
N THR A 71 8.73 18.34 -2.09
CA THR A 71 9.22 17.01 -1.74
C THR A 71 9.02 16.80 -0.25
N ILE A 72 8.10 15.92 0.12
CA ILE A 72 7.91 15.48 1.49
C ILE A 72 8.54 14.10 1.67
N LYS A 73 9.03 13.83 2.88
CA LYS A 73 9.51 12.48 3.24
C LYS A 73 8.50 11.80 4.15
N ILE A 74 8.15 10.57 3.79
CA ILE A 74 7.30 9.71 4.63
C ILE A 74 8.14 8.57 5.17
N LYS A 75 8.14 8.42 6.49
CA LYS A 75 8.73 7.28 7.18
C LYS A 75 7.64 6.52 7.91
N LEU A 76 7.47 5.25 7.57
CA LEU A 76 6.55 4.34 8.24
C LEU A 76 7.34 3.19 8.87
N SER A 77 7.05 2.89 10.13
CA SER A 77 7.60 1.75 10.85
C SER A 77 6.48 0.97 11.53
N GLN A 78 6.54 -0.35 11.47
CA GLN A 78 5.57 -1.26 12.07
C GLN A 78 6.30 -2.52 12.55
N SER A 79 6.10 -2.91 13.81
CA SER A 79 6.65 -4.17 14.35
C SER A 79 5.59 -5.28 14.37
N GLY A 80 6.04 -6.53 14.24
CA GLY A 80 5.17 -7.70 14.38
C GLY A 80 4.16 -7.95 13.23
N ARG A 81 4.17 -7.15 12.16
CA ARG A 81 3.33 -7.38 10.96
C ARG A 81 4.16 -7.63 9.71
N LYS A 82 3.76 -8.65 8.94
CA LYS A 82 4.42 -9.04 7.67
C LYS A 82 4.06 -8.11 6.50
N ARG A 83 2.89 -7.48 6.55
CA ARG A 83 2.40 -6.55 5.52
C ARG A 83 1.80 -5.34 6.21
N TRP A 84 2.17 -4.15 5.75
CA TRP A 84 1.72 -2.88 6.27
C TRP A 84 1.92 -1.80 5.21
N GLY A 85 1.24 -0.68 5.39
CA GLY A 85 1.27 0.45 4.49
C GLY A 85 0.51 1.61 5.10
N PHE A 86 0.30 2.64 4.30
CA PHE A 86 -0.49 3.80 4.66
C PHE A 86 -1.29 4.27 3.45
N VAL A 87 -2.30 5.06 3.72
CA VAL A 87 -3.07 5.83 2.74
C VAL A 87 -2.99 7.29 3.16
N MET A 88 -2.94 8.19 2.19
CA MET A 88 -2.85 9.62 2.44
C MET A 88 -3.66 10.38 1.39
N THR A 89 -4.39 11.39 1.86
CA THR A 89 -5.12 12.37 1.05
C THR A 89 -4.78 13.76 1.59
N THR A 90 -4.63 14.73 0.70
CA THR A 90 -4.47 16.15 1.06
C THR A 90 -5.79 16.87 0.90
N LEU A 91 -6.19 17.62 1.92
CA LEU A 91 -7.43 18.39 1.93
C LEU A 91 -7.14 19.87 2.17
N ASP A 92 -7.97 20.75 1.61
CA ASP A 92 -8.02 22.16 1.96
C ASP A 92 -8.89 22.39 3.21
N THR A 93 -9.09 23.65 3.61
CA THR A 93 -9.91 24.01 4.77
C THR A 93 -11.39 23.66 4.60
N ASP A 94 -11.87 23.50 3.37
CA ASP A 94 -13.24 23.18 3.03
C ASP A 94 -13.46 21.66 2.86
N GLY A 95 -12.39 20.87 2.97
CA GLY A 95 -12.43 19.41 2.84
C GLY A 95 -12.33 18.90 1.40
N ASN A 96 -11.94 19.75 0.43
CA ASN A 96 -11.71 19.33 -0.95
C ASN A 96 -10.28 18.83 -1.16
N GLN A 97 -10.06 17.97 -2.15
CA GLN A 97 -8.71 17.51 -2.49
C GLN A 97 -7.81 18.69 -2.92
N ALA A 98 -6.70 18.89 -2.19
CA ALA A 98 -5.85 20.07 -2.34
C ALA A 98 -4.55 19.84 -3.13
N ALA A 99 -4.17 18.59 -3.40
CA ALA A 99 -2.93 18.27 -4.10
C ALA A 99 -3.00 16.94 -4.83
N THR A 100 -2.02 16.75 -5.72
CA THR A 100 -1.69 15.48 -6.36
C THR A 100 -0.32 15.03 -5.88
N PHE A 101 -0.13 13.72 -5.76
CA PHE A 101 1.13 13.14 -5.34
C PHE A 101 1.90 12.59 -6.55
N SER A 102 3.22 12.77 -6.53
CA SER A 102 4.14 12.11 -7.46
C SER A 102 5.28 11.46 -6.69
N LEU A 103 5.81 10.37 -7.25
CA LEU A 103 6.88 9.59 -6.65
C LEU A 103 8.22 10.08 -7.16
N SER A 104 9.11 10.50 -6.26
CA SER A 104 10.51 10.73 -6.59
C SER A 104 11.31 9.47 -6.27
N LEU A 105 11.63 8.67 -7.29
CA LEU A 105 12.22 7.32 -7.18
C LEU A 105 13.71 7.31 -6.79
N CYS A 106 14.28 8.41 -6.27
CA CYS A 106 15.70 8.50 -5.96
C CYS A 106 16.13 7.85 -4.63
N GLN A 107 15.20 7.47 -3.75
CA GLN A 107 15.49 6.66 -2.55
C GLN A 107 14.37 5.66 -2.33
N GLU A 108 14.74 4.39 -2.18
CA GLU A 108 13.85 3.24 -2.00
C GLU A 108 12.60 3.56 -1.17
N SER A 109 11.46 3.76 -1.83
CA SER A 109 10.17 3.79 -1.16
C SER A 109 9.07 3.41 -2.15
N GLN A 110 8.39 2.30 -1.87
CA GLN A 110 7.18 1.90 -2.57
C GLN A 110 6.04 2.75 -2.02
N PHE A 111 5.95 4.00 -2.46
CA PHE A 111 4.72 4.77 -2.30
C PHE A 111 3.83 4.50 -3.53
N MET A 112 2.55 4.27 -3.30
CA MET A 112 1.60 3.83 -4.34
C MET A 112 0.48 4.84 -4.38
N THR A 113 0.52 5.70 -5.39
CA THR A 113 -0.55 6.67 -5.65
C THR A 113 -1.61 5.96 -6.49
N ASP A 114 -2.83 5.80 -5.96
CA ASP A 114 -4.00 5.51 -6.79
C ASP A 114 -4.28 6.76 -7.63
N LEU A 115 -3.70 6.82 -8.83
CA LEU A 115 -4.14 7.74 -9.87
C LEU A 115 -5.30 7.06 -10.59
N THR A 116 -6.52 7.37 -10.15
CA THR A 116 -7.73 7.06 -10.92
C THR A 116 -7.67 7.81 -12.24
N SER A 117 -7.61 7.06 -13.36
CA SER A 117 -7.87 7.56 -14.71
C SER A 117 -9.35 7.82 -14.93
#